data_AF-A0A9C7UJY1-F1
#
_entry.id   AF-A0A9C7UJY1-F1
#
_cell.length_a   1.000
_cell.length_b   1.000
_cell.length_c   1.000
_cell.angle_alpha   90.00
_cell.angle_beta   90.00
_cell.angle_gamma   90.00
#
_symmetry.space_group_name_H-M   'P 1'
#
loop_
_entity.id
_entity.type
_entity.pdbx_description
1 polymer ?
#
loop_
_entity_poly.entity_id
_entity_poly.type
_entity_poly.pdbx_seq_one_letter_code
_entity_poly.pdbx_strand_id
1 'polypeptide(L)'
;MISGDAVGEVVLVGPGAGGAATASSVCADLVDVARNPAGSGPALGIAADALQSPTWVPAEDIASEWYVRVTATDQSGVMSDITKILASRDISIESIIQKPPPPDQTRSPLCY
;
A
#
# COMPACT_ATOMS: atom_id res chain seq x y z
N MET A 1 1.16 -1.23 -9.07
CA MET A 1 2.44 -0.98 -9.74
C MET A 1 3.21 -2.29 -9.76
N ILE A 2 3.81 -2.63 -10.88
CA ILE A 2 4.67 -3.80 -11.03
C ILE A 2 6.09 -3.25 -11.17
N SER A 3 7.05 -3.76 -10.40
CA SER A 3 8.46 -3.41 -10.52
C SER A 3 9.23 -4.64 -10.97
N GLY A 4 10.06 -4.49 -12.01
CA GLY A 4 10.91 -5.57 -12.50
C GLY A 4 12.31 -5.07 -12.85
N ASP A 5 13.33 -5.88 -12.55
CA ASP A 5 14.74 -5.49 -12.61
C ASP A 5 15.16 -4.86 -13.95
N ALA A 6 14.67 -5.39 -15.07
CA ALA A 6 15.01 -4.92 -16.41
C ALA A 6 14.00 -3.91 -16.98
N VAL A 7 12.71 -4.05 -16.64
CA VAL A 7 11.62 -3.24 -17.23
C VAL A 7 11.30 -1.99 -16.42
N GLY A 8 11.81 -1.89 -15.19
CA GLY A 8 11.51 -0.81 -14.26
C GLY A 8 10.07 -0.89 -13.76
N GLU A 9 9.45 0.29 -13.59
CA GLU A 9 8.10 0.41 -13.07
C GLU A 9 7.05 0.42 -14.18
N VAL A 10 6.03 -0.44 -14.02
CA VAL A 10 4.86 -0.52 -14.90
C VAL A 10 3.59 -0.26 -14.10
N VAL A 11 2.76 0.66 -14.59
CA VAL A 11 1.45 0.98 -14.00
C VAL A 11 0.35 0.56 -14.97
N LEU A 12 -0.52 -0.34 -14.50
CA LEU A 12 -1.74 -0.75 -15.22
C LEU A 12 -2.92 0.00 -14.60
N VAL A 13 -3.63 0.78 -15.42
CA VAL A 13 -4.74 1.62 -14.98
C VAL A 13 -5.99 1.29 -15.78
N GLY A 14 -7.10 1.09 -15.07
CA GLY A 14 -8.40 0.80 -15.67
C GLY A 14 -9.44 0.45 -14.60
N PRO A 15 -10.71 0.26 -14.99
CA PRO A 15 -11.74 -0.19 -14.08
C PRO A 15 -11.45 -1.62 -13.59
N GLY A 16 -11.24 -1.80 -12.28
CA GLY A 16 -11.01 -3.11 -11.66
C GLY A 16 -12.29 -3.90 -11.33
N ALA A 17 -13.47 -3.31 -11.55
CA ALA A 17 -14.76 -3.90 -11.28
C ALA A 17 -15.86 -3.30 -12.18
N GLY A 18 -17.02 -3.96 -12.20
CA GLY A 18 -18.19 -3.55 -12.97
C GLY A 18 -18.45 -4.46 -14.17
N GLY A 19 -19.73 -4.62 -14.54
CA GLY A 19 -20.17 -5.63 -15.50
C GLY A 19 -19.40 -5.62 -16.82
N ALA A 20 -19.21 -4.45 -17.43
CA ALA A 20 -18.47 -4.33 -18.69
C ALA A 20 -16.96 -4.66 -18.54
N ALA A 21 -16.31 -4.18 -17.47
CA ALA A 21 -14.89 -4.42 -17.22
C ALA A 21 -14.62 -5.91 -16.94
N THR A 22 -15.45 -6.55 -16.12
CA THR A 22 -15.36 -7.98 -15.84
C THR A 22 -15.67 -8.81 -17.09
N ALA A 23 -16.73 -8.46 -17.84
CA ALA A 23 -17.07 -9.17 -19.09
C ALA A 23 -15.95 -9.08 -20.14
N SER A 24 -15.27 -7.94 -20.25
CA SER A 24 -14.11 -7.79 -21.13
C SER A 24 -13.01 -8.80 -20.82
N SER A 25 -12.71 -9.02 -19.54
CA SER A 25 -11.68 -9.98 -19.10
C SER A 25 -12.10 -11.42 -19.42
N VAL A 26 -13.37 -11.77 -19.17
CA VAL A 26 -13.95 -13.08 -19.52
C VAL A 26 -13.89 -13.33 -21.04
N CYS A 27 -14.24 -12.33 -21.85
CA CYS A 27 -14.18 -12.44 -23.30
C CYS A 27 -12.74 -12.66 -23.81
N ALA A 28 -11.74 -12.02 -23.20
CA ALA A 28 -10.34 -12.22 -23.55
C ALA A 28 -9.91 -13.68 -23.35
N ASP A 29 -10.19 -14.24 -22.17
CA ASP A 29 -9.87 -15.65 -21.86
C ASP A 29 -10.59 -16.63 -22.82
N LEU A 30 -11.86 -16.36 -23.15
CA LEU A 30 -12.62 -17.17 -24.12
C LEU A 30 -11.98 -17.15 -25.51
N VAL A 31 -11.51 -15.98 -25.97
CA VAL A 31 -10.81 -15.85 -27.25
C VAL A 31 -9.48 -16.60 -27.23
N ASP A 32 -8.73 -16.52 -26.14
CA ASP A 32 -7.45 -17.20 -25.98
C ASP A 32 -7.61 -18.73 -25.97
N VAL A 33 -8.65 -19.26 -25.29
CA VAL A 33 -8.98 -20.69 -25.33
C VAL A 33 -9.44 -21.13 -26.72
N ALA A 34 -10.28 -20.34 -27.39
CA ALA A 34 -10.78 -20.67 -28.73
C ALA A 34 -9.66 -20.66 -29.79
N ARG A 35 -8.66 -19.78 -29.65
CA ARG A 35 -7.54 -19.65 -30.60
C ARG A 35 -6.56 -20.82 -30.50
N ASN A 36 -6.36 -21.37 -29.31
CA ASN A 36 -5.45 -22.49 -29.10
C ASN A 36 -6.15 -23.64 -28.37
N PRO A 37 -6.85 -24.53 -29.10
CA PRO A 37 -7.60 -25.63 -28.51
C PRO A 37 -6.72 -26.70 -27.86
N ALA A 38 -5.41 -26.72 -28.13
CA ALA A 38 -4.44 -27.54 -27.40
C ALA A 38 -4.05 -26.92 -26.04
N GLY A 39 -4.58 -25.73 -25.73
CA GLY A 39 -4.30 -24.94 -24.54
C GLY A 39 -3.43 -23.73 -24.88
N SER A 40 -3.96 -22.53 -24.65
CA SER A 40 -3.10 -21.38 -24.37
C SER A 40 -2.34 -21.73 -23.09
N GLY A 41 -1.00 -21.66 -23.14
CA GLY A 41 -0.16 -22.02 -22.00
C GLY A 41 -0.57 -21.29 -20.71
N PRO A 42 0.01 -21.68 -19.56
CA PRO A 42 -0.38 -21.09 -18.29
C PRO A 42 -0.25 -19.56 -18.30
N ALA A 43 -1.11 -18.86 -17.57
CA ALA A 43 -1.26 -17.40 -17.62
C ALA A 43 0.05 -16.62 -17.38
N LEU A 44 1.00 -17.21 -16.63
CA LEU A 44 2.30 -16.61 -16.32
C LEU A 44 3.45 -17.19 -17.18
N GLY A 45 3.14 -17.95 -18.23
CA GLY A 45 4.12 -18.67 -19.04
C GLY A 45 4.75 -19.90 -18.36
N ILE A 46 4.45 -20.14 -17.08
CA ILE A 46 4.88 -21.32 -16.30
C ILE A 46 3.70 -21.95 -15.56
N ALA A 47 3.72 -23.28 -15.43
CA ALA A 47 2.64 -24.02 -14.77
C ALA A 47 2.57 -23.65 -13.28
N ALA A 48 1.35 -23.60 -12.73
CA ALA A 48 1.15 -23.12 -11.35
C ALA A 48 1.83 -23.99 -10.30
N ASP A 49 1.96 -25.29 -10.56
CA ASP A 49 2.68 -26.26 -9.72
C ASP A 49 4.21 -26.15 -9.83
N ALA A 50 4.72 -25.48 -10.87
CA ALA A 50 6.13 -25.16 -11.03
C ALA A 50 6.51 -23.82 -10.38
N LEU A 51 5.55 -23.07 -9.84
CA LEU A 51 5.82 -21.83 -9.12
C LEU A 51 6.55 -22.13 -7.80
N GLN A 52 7.62 -21.39 -7.54
CA GLN A 52 8.26 -21.41 -6.24
C GLN A 52 7.35 -20.77 -5.20
N SER A 53 7.16 -21.44 -4.07
CA SER A 53 6.41 -20.87 -2.96
C SER A 53 7.18 -19.71 -2.33
N PRO A 54 6.55 -18.54 -2.12
CA PRO A 54 7.20 -17.44 -1.42
C PRO A 54 7.41 -17.79 0.05
N THR A 55 8.39 -17.15 0.67
CA THR A 55 8.53 -17.17 2.14
C THR A 55 7.63 -16.10 2.71
N TRP A 56 6.69 -16.51 3.57
CA TRP A 56 5.83 -15.58 4.30
C TRP A 56 6.60 -14.97 5.47
N VAL A 57 6.46 -13.66 5.66
CA VAL A 57 7.02 -12.94 6.81
C VAL A 57 5.90 -12.57 7.79
N PRO A 58 6.15 -12.61 9.10
CA PRO A 58 5.25 -12.06 10.11
C PRO A 58 4.96 -10.57 9.87
N ALA A 59 3.80 -10.09 10.32
CA ALA A 59 3.40 -8.70 10.13
C ALA A 59 4.31 -7.72 10.88
N GLU A 60 4.84 -8.14 12.02
CA GLU A 60 5.80 -7.39 12.84
C GLU A 60 7.15 -7.15 12.17
N ASP A 61 7.50 -7.95 11.15
CA ASP A 61 8.76 -7.81 10.39
C ASP A 61 8.62 -6.87 9.18
N ILE A 62 7.40 -6.36 8.92
CA ILE A 62 7.14 -5.44 7.81
C ILE A 62 7.50 -4.02 8.24
N ALA A 63 8.55 -3.46 7.64
CA ALA A 63 8.88 -2.05 7.77
C ALA A 63 8.02 -1.20 6.81
N SER A 64 7.34 -0.18 7.33
CA SER A 64 6.59 0.78 6.54
C SER A 64 6.64 2.17 7.16
N GLU A 65 6.37 3.19 6.36
CA GLU A 65 6.13 4.55 6.82
C GLU A 65 4.70 4.69 7.34
N TRP A 66 4.49 5.61 8.29
CA TRP A 66 3.21 5.81 8.96
C TRP A 66 2.81 7.27 8.94
N TYR A 67 1.55 7.52 8.62
CA TYR A 67 0.86 8.77 8.94
C TYR A 67 0.13 8.59 10.28
N VAL A 68 0.49 9.39 11.28
CA VAL A 68 -0.06 9.34 12.64
C VAL A 68 -0.73 10.67 12.97
N ARG A 69 -2.03 10.64 13.23
CA ARG A 69 -2.76 11.83 13.71
C ARG A 69 -3.09 11.69 15.19
N VAL A 70 -2.56 12.58 16.02
CA VAL A 70 -2.87 12.62 17.46
C VAL A 70 -3.49 13.96 17.84
N THR A 71 -4.41 13.92 18.81
CA THR A 71 -4.97 15.15 19.40
C THR A 71 -4.25 15.39 20.71
N ALA A 72 -3.54 16.51 20.81
CA ALA A 72 -2.73 16.82 21.98
C ALA A 72 -3.18 18.14 22.62
N THR A 73 -2.94 18.27 23.93
CA THR A 73 -3.21 19.53 24.64
C THR A 73 -2.23 20.59 24.17
N ASP A 74 -2.70 21.80 23.91
CA ASP A 74 -1.84 22.89 23.43
C ASP A 74 -1.05 23.51 24.58
N GLN A 75 0.03 22.84 24.98
CA GLN A 75 0.92 23.24 26.06
C GLN A 75 2.37 23.00 25.67
N SER A 76 3.26 23.87 26.16
CA SER A 76 4.69 23.70 25.99
C SER A 76 5.15 22.36 26.57
N GLY A 77 6.05 21.67 25.85
CA GLY A 77 6.60 20.37 26.25
C GLY A 77 5.89 19.15 25.64
N VAL A 78 4.60 19.25 25.30
CA VAL A 78 3.82 18.11 24.75
C VAL A 78 4.46 17.54 23.49
N MET A 79 4.89 18.41 22.58
CA MET A 79 5.60 17.99 21.37
C MET A 79 6.94 17.31 21.68
N SER A 80 7.67 17.83 22.68
CA SER A 80 8.95 17.23 23.09
C SER A 80 8.77 15.82 23.65
N ASP A 81 7.68 15.56 24.36
CA ASP A 81 7.42 14.23 24.92
C ASP A 81 7.05 13.23 23.83
N ILE A 82 6.25 13.65 22.84
CA ILE A 82 5.92 12.81 21.68
C ILE A 82 7.19 12.43 20.92
N THR A 83 8.03 13.41 20.57
CA THR A 83 9.25 13.13 19.80
C THR A 83 10.25 12.28 20.59
N LYS A 84 10.35 12.44 21.91
CA LYS A 84 11.16 11.57 22.77
C LYS A 84 10.67 10.13 22.78
N ILE A 85 9.35 9.90 22.84
CA ILE A 85 8.78 8.55 22.80
C ILE A 85 9.11 7.88 21.47
N LEU A 86 8.93 8.58 20.35
CA LEU A 86 9.25 8.07 19.02
C LEU A 86 10.75 7.72 18.90
N ALA A 87 11.62 8.63 19.33
CA ALA A 87 13.08 8.40 19.33
C ALA A 87 13.47 7.21 20.23
N SER A 88 12.82 7.01 21.38
CA SER A 88 13.07 5.87 22.27
C SER A 88 12.71 4.52 21.64
N ARG A 89 11.91 4.54 20.57
CA ARG A 89 11.49 3.38 19.77
C ARG A 89 12.22 3.29 18.44
N ASP A 90 13.26 4.10 18.24
CA ASP A 90 14.03 4.20 17.00
C ASP A 90 13.18 4.60 15.77
N ILE A 91 12.14 5.41 16.00
CA ILE A 91 11.25 5.92 14.95
C ILE A 91 11.72 7.32 14.57
N SER A 92 12.18 7.46 13.33
CA SER A 92 12.59 8.74 12.74
C SER A 92 11.40 9.53 12.19
N ILE A 93 11.48 10.86 12.30
CA ILE A 93 10.44 11.80 11.90
C ILE A 93 10.82 12.47 10.57
N GLU A 94 10.02 12.21 9.53
CA GLU A 94 10.18 12.88 8.23
C GLU A 94 9.55 14.28 8.24
N SER A 95 8.32 14.42 8.76
CA SER A 95 7.62 15.69 8.79
C SER A 95 6.70 15.84 10.01
N ILE A 96 6.42 17.08 10.40
CA ILE A 96 5.46 17.37 11.47
C ILE A 96 4.65 18.62 11.20
N ILE A 97 3.33 18.51 11.37
CA ILE A 97 2.40 19.63 11.16
C ILE A 97 1.50 19.77 12.39
N GLN A 98 1.65 20.89 13.10
CA GLN A 98 0.75 21.31 14.17
C GLN A 98 -0.20 22.38 13.63
N LYS A 99 -1.50 22.10 13.65
CA LYS A 99 -2.52 23.08 13.27
C LYS A 99 -3.08 23.74 14.52
N PRO A 100 -3.40 25.06 14.47
CA PRO A 100 -4.08 25.72 15.56
C PRO A 100 -5.43 25.03 15.82
N PRO A 101 -5.87 25.01 17.08
CA PRO A 101 -7.14 24.39 17.42
C PRO A 101 -8.29 25.23 16.87
N PRO A 102 -9.46 24.62 16.58
CA PRO A 102 -10.68 25.37 16.31
C PRO A 102 -11.00 26.36 17.44
N PRO A 103 -11.73 27.47 17.18
CA PRO A 103 -11.97 28.53 18.17
C PRO A 103 -12.63 28.08 19.49
N ASP A 104 -13.25 26.88 19.55
CA ASP A 104 -13.89 26.33 20.75
C ASP A 104 -13.08 25.22 21.46
N GLN A 105 -11.87 24.91 20.99
CA GLN A 105 -11.05 23.81 21.49
C GLN A 105 -9.68 24.27 21.99
N THR A 106 -9.23 23.64 23.08
CA THR A 106 -7.89 23.83 23.67
C THR A 106 -6.90 22.74 23.24
N ARG A 107 -7.32 21.84 22.33
CA ARG A 107 -6.50 20.73 21.83
C ARG A 107 -6.26 20.87 20.34
N SER A 108 -4.99 20.81 19.97
CA SER A 108 -4.53 20.99 18.60
C SER A 108 -4.33 19.61 17.96
N PRO A 109 -4.86 19.36 16.76
CA PRO A 109 -4.53 18.15 16.02
C PRO A 109 -3.08 18.25 15.53
N LEU A 110 -2.29 17.23 15.88
CA LEU A 110 -0.96 16.98 15.35
C LEU A 110 -1.08 15.93 14.26
N CYS A 111 -0.57 16.28 13.08
CA CYS A 111 -0.43 15.37 11.95
C CYS A 111 1.05 15.06 11.79
N TYR A 112 1.36 13.77 11.82
CA TYR A 112 2.67 13.18 11.56
C TYR A 112 2.57 12.38 10.27
#